data_AF-R6KS53-F1
#
_entry.id   AF-R6KS53-F1
#
_cell.length_a   1.000
_cell.length_b   1.000
_cell.length_c   1.000
_cell.angle_alpha   90.00
_cell.angle_beta   90.00
_cell.angle_gamma   90.00
#
_symmetry.space_group_name_H-M   'P 1'
#
loop_
_entity.id
_entity.type
_entity.pdbx_description
1 polymer ?
#
loop_
_entity_poly.entity_id
_entity_poly.type
_entity_poly.pdbx_seq_one_letter_code
_entity_poly.pdbx_strand_id
1 'polypeptide(L)'
;MNFREAMQPGMTSMEYLDIPHDERYEAIVNAIGYEDVKQCIPFSLDRLKKEFEKDKHMNGTGIGKWDIAAGFVCEYGNARYIGSRLTSLYRRIGVDTFSPSDGVCILKCCARMWIQESEREEVADASVQ
;
A
#
# COMPACT_ATOMS: atom_id res chain seq x y z
N MET A 1 -9.74 -15.38 -6.16
CA MET A 1 -9.67 -14.92 -4.76
C MET A 1 -9.16 -13.48 -4.71
N ASN A 2 -9.99 -12.56 -4.25
CA ASN A 2 -9.61 -11.15 -4.01
C ASN A 2 -9.18 -10.93 -2.55
N PHE A 3 -8.72 -9.71 -2.22
CA PHE A 3 -8.29 -9.36 -0.87
C PHE A 3 -9.38 -9.56 0.20
N ARG A 4 -10.63 -9.22 -0.08
CA ARG A 4 -11.75 -9.45 0.87
C ARG A 4 -11.86 -10.93 1.20
N GLU A 5 -11.87 -11.79 0.18
CA GLU A 5 -12.02 -13.24 0.34
C GLU A 5 -10.84 -13.87 1.09
N ALA A 6 -9.62 -13.39 0.84
CA ALA A 6 -8.42 -13.86 1.52
C ALA A 6 -8.36 -13.40 2.99
N MET A 7 -8.75 -12.16 3.27
CA MET A 7 -8.62 -11.56 4.60
C MET A 7 -9.79 -11.87 5.53
N GLN A 8 -11.00 -11.96 5.00
CA GLN A 8 -12.24 -12.14 5.76
C GLN A 8 -13.16 -13.18 5.07
N PRO A 9 -12.81 -14.48 5.12
CA PRO A 9 -13.61 -15.52 4.47
C PRO A 9 -15.04 -15.55 5.02
N GLY A 10 -16.03 -15.54 4.12
CA GLY A 10 -17.45 -15.57 4.49
C GLY A 10 -18.09 -14.21 4.81
N MET A 11 -17.30 -13.14 4.94
CA MET A 11 -17.81 -11.77 5.13
C MET A 11 -18.40 -11.23 3.82
N THR A 12 -19.57 -10.59 3.90
CA THR A 12 -20.20 -9.95 2.75
C THR A 12 -19.44 -8.70 2.30
N SER A 13 -19.69 -8.24 1.07
CA SER A 13 -19.07 -7.01 0.58
C SER A 13 -19.48 -5.78 1.39
N MET A 14 -20.72 -5.74 1.93
CA MET A 14 -21.20 -4.60 2.71
C MET A 14 -20.49 -4.54 4.07
N GLU A 15 -20.42 -5.65 4.80
CA GLU A 15 -19.69 -5.73 6.08
C GLU A 15 -18.21 -5.40 5.90
N TYR A 16 -17.61 -5.82 4.77
CA TYR A 16 -16.22 -5.48 4.48
C TYR A 16 -16.02 -3.99 4.20
N LEU A 17 -17.02 -3.27 3.70
CA LEU A 17 -16.94 -1.82 3.48
C LEU A 17 -17.11 -1.01 4.76
N ASP A 18 -17.70 -1.60 5.81
CA ASP A 18 -17.84 -0.98 7.13
C ASP A 18 -16.51 -0.91 7.89
N ILE A 19 -15.53 -1.77 7.54
CA ILE A 19 -14.17 -1.68 8.09
C ILE A 19 -13.52 -0.40 7.54
N PRO A 20 -12.97 0.48 8.40
CA PRO A 20 -12.28 1.69 7.98
C PRO A 20 -11.23 1.41 6.90
N HIS A 21 -11.15 2.30 5.91
CA HIS A 21 -10.29 2.10 4.73
C HIS A 21 -8.84 1.81 5.12
N ASP A 22 -8.26 2.62 6.00
CA ASP A 22 -6.86 2.45 6.42
C ASP A 22 -6.65 1.13 7.17
N GLU A 23 -7.56 0.76 8.09
CA GLU A 23 -7.49 -0.52 8.82
C GLU A 23 -7.50 -1.74 7.88
N ARG A 24 -8.30 -1.70 6.82
CA ARG A 24 -8.31 -2.78 5.81
C ARG A 24 -6.97 -2.95 5.12
N TYR A 25 -6.37 -1.84 4.68
CA TYR A 25 -5.11 -1.89 3.97
C TYR A 25 -3.94 -2.19 4.90
N GLU A 26 -3.97 -1.74 6.15
CA GLU A 26 -2.99 -2.12 7.17
C GLU A 26 -3.03 -3.63 7.42
N ALA A 27 -4.23 -4.22 7.56
CA ALA A 27 -4.37 -5.66 7.69
C ALA A 27 -3.79 -6.42 6.49
N ILE A 28 -4.01 -5.93 5.27
CA ILE A 28 -3.44 -6.51 4.04
C ILE A 28 -1.90 -6.40 4.04
N VAL A 29 -1.36 -5.21 4.37
CA VAL A 29 0.10 -4.99 4.44
C VAL A 29 0.72 -5.94 5.47
N ASN A 30 0.11 -6.08 6.64
CA ASN A 30 0.56 -6.98 7.69
C ASN A 30 0.49 -8.46 7.28
N ALA A 31 -0.58 -8.88 6.60
CA ALA A 31 -0.72 -10.25 6.12
C ALA A 31 0.29 -10.61 5.01
N ILE A 32 0.64 -9.65 4.15
CA ILE A 32 1.68 -9.84 3.13
C ILE A 32 3.08 -9.84 3.76
N GLY A 33 3.29 -8.95 4.74
CA GLY A 33 4.58 -8.68 5.39
C GLY A 33 5.02 -7.23 5.14
N TYR A 34 5.03 -6.41 6.19
CA TYR A 34 5.35 -4.98 6.13
C TYR A 34 6.68 -4.68 5.41
N GLU A 35 7.77 -5.33 5.81
CA GLU A 35 9.09 -5.11 5.21
C GLU A 35 9.17 -5.49 3.73
N ASP A 36 8.43 -6.52 3.31
CA ASP A 36 8.37 -6.92 1.91
C ASP A 36 7.59 -5.91 1.05
N VAL A 37 6.49 -5.37 1.58
CA VAL A 37 5.70 -4.32 0.91
C VAL A 37 6.48 -3.00 0.86
N LYS A 38 7.18 -2.64 1.94
CA LYS A 38 8.03 -1.44 2.03
C LYS A 38 9.07 -1.40 0.93
N GLN A 39 9.70 -2.54 0.62
CA GLN A 39 10.66 -2.67 -0.48
C GLN A 39 10.03 -2.57 -1.89
N CYS A 40 8.70 -2.53 -2.01
CA CYS A 40 7.99 -2.30 -3.27
C CYS A 40 7.69 -0.81 -3.51
N ILE A 41 7.92 0.06 -2.52
CA ILE A 41 7.64 1.50 -2.64
C ILE A 41 8.64 2.16 -3.60
N PRO A 42 8.20 2.90 -4.63
CA PRO A 42 9.09 3.44 -5.66
C PRO A 42 9.71 4.80 -5.30
N PHE A 43 9.74 5.15 -4.01
CA PHE A 43 10.19 6.46 -3.52
C PHE A 43 11.00 6.32 -2.23
N SER A 44 11.93 7.24 -2.00
CA SER A 44 12.65 7.35 -0.73
C SER A 44 11.76 7.90 0.38
N LEU A 45 12.07 7.54 1.63
CA LEU A 45 11.39 8.04 2.82
C LEU A 45 11.33 9.57 2.86
N ASP A 46 12.45 10.27 2.62
CA ASP A 46 12.50 11.74 2.63
C ASP A 46 11.52 12.36 1.63
N ARG A 47 11.37 11.75 0.45
CA ARG A 47 10.42 12.22 -0.55
C ARG A 47 8.98 11.98 -0.10
N LEU A 48 8.73 10.83 0.54
CA LEU A 48 7.41 10.50 1.07
C LEU A 48 7.01 11.43 2.21
N LYS A 49 7.91 11.70 3.18
CA LYS A 49 7.70 12.67 4.28
C LYS A 49 7.30 14.05 3.74
N LYS A 50 8.11 14.60 2.83
CA LYS A 50 7.84 15.93 2.21
C LYS A 50 6.51 16.03 1.49
N GLU A 51 6.04 14.93 0.90
CA GLU A 51 4.76 14.91 0.20
C GLU A 51 3.60 14.65 1.16
N PHE A 52 3.80 13.83 2.19
CA PHE A 52 2.81 13.54 3.23
C PHE A 52 2.44 14.78 4.06
N GLU A 53 3.40 15.68 4.32
CA GLU A 53 3.15 16.98 4.94
C GLU A 53 2.17 17.85 4.14
N LYS A 54 2.17 17.73 2.81
CA LYS A 54 1.32 18.52 1.91
C LYS A 54 -0.01 17.82 1.63
N ASP A 55 0.04 16.52 1.40
CA ASP A 55 -1.08 15.66 1.06
C ASP A 55 -0.88 14.28 1.68
N LYS A 56 -1.75 13.92 2.63
CA LYS A 56 -1.72 12.62 3.32
C LYS A 56 -1.86 11.43 2.36
N HIS A 57 -2.43 11.64 1.18
CA HIS A 57 -2.56 10.63 0.14
C HIS A 57 -1.39 10.62 -0.86
N MET A 58 -0.41 11.52 -0.70
CA MET A 58 0.80 11.62 -1.52
C MET A 58 0.52 11.69 -3.02
N ASN A 59 -0.57 12.33 -3.45
CA ASN A 59 -0.95 12.38 -4.87
C ASN A 59 0.05 13.17 -5.73
N GLY A 60 0.85 14.06 -5.12
CA GLY A 60 1.92 14.82 -5.77
C GLY A 60 3.14 13.99 -6.20
N THR A 61 3.28 12.73 -5.74
CA THR A 61 4.43 11.87 -6.07
C THR A 61 4.42 11.33 -7.51
N GLY A 62 3.34 11.54 -8.26
CA GLY A 62 3.17 11.11 -9.66
C GLY A 62 2.56 9.71 -9.76
N ILE A 63 1.28 9.63 -10.11
CA ILE A 63 0.47 8.40 -10.05
C ILE A 63 1.06 7.23 -10.84
N GLY A 64 1.62 7.49 -12.02
CA GLY A 64 2.16 6.43 -12.88
C GLY A 64 3.28 5.61 -12.25
N LYS A 65 4.05 6.17 -11.30
CA LYS A 65 5.06 5.41 -10.56
C LYS A 65 4.44 4.42 -9.58
N TRP A 66 3.34 4.81 -8.93
CA TRP A 66 2.58 3.90 -8.08
C TRP A 66 1.91 2.81 -8.92
N ASP A 67 1.34 3.17 -10.07
CA ASP A 67 0.72 2.18 -10.97
C ASP A 67 1.75 1.13 -11.40
N ILE A 68 2.95 1.56 -11.81
CA ILE A 68 4.04 0.64 -12.20
C ILE A 68 4.45 -0.25 -11.02
N ALA A 69 4.63 0.32 -9.82
CA ALA A 69 4.94 -0.47 -8.62
C ALA A 69 3.81 -1.45 -8.25
N ALA A 70 2.55 -1.06 -8.48
CA ALA A 70 1.37 -1.91 -8.35
C ALA A 70 1.25 -2.97 -9.46
N GLY A 71 2.14 -2.94 -10.47
CA GLY A 71 2.19 -3.92 -11.55
C GLY A 71 1.31 -3.58 -12.76
N PHE A 72 1.02 -2.30 -12.97
CA PHE A 72 0.17 -1.82 -14.05
C PHE A 72 0.76 -0.62 -14.80
N VAL A 73 0.35 -0.48 -16.06
CA VAL A 73 0.50 0.75 -16.83
C VAL A 73 -0.92 1.24 -17.15
N CYS A 74 -1.24 2.45 -16.70
CA CYS A 74 -2.57 3.06 -16.83
C CYS A 74 -2.53 4.22 -17.84
N GLU A 75 -3.24 4.08 -18.96
CA GLU A 75 -3.25 5.06 -20.06
C GLU A 75 -4.67 5.23 -20.63
N TYR A 76 -5.16 6.46 -20.69
CA TYR A 76 -6.44 6.83 -21.32
C TYR A 76 -7.64 5.93 -20.94
N GLY A 77 -7.76 5.58 -19.65
CA GLY A 77 -8.83 4.74 -19.14
C GLY A 77 -8.61 3.22 -19.29
N ASN A 78 -7.49 2.81 -19.85
CA ASN A 78 -7.07 1.40 -19.92
C ASN A 78 -6.00 1.11 -18.87
N ALA A 79 -6.10 -0.06 -18.23
CA ALA A 79 -5.08 -0.59 -17.34
C ALA A 79 -4.51 -1.88 -17.91
N ARG A 80 -3.19 -1.90 -18.15
CA ARG A 80 -2.48 -3.08 -18.64
C ARG A 80 -1.64 -3.68 -17.52
N TYR A 81 -1.90 -4.94 -17.19
CA TYR A 81 -1.10 -5.68 -16.23
C TYR A 81 0.30 -5.99 -16.80
N ILE A 82 1.33 -5.64 -16.03
CA ILE A 82 2.75 -5.89 -16.36
C ILE A 82 3.47 -6.73 -15.30
N GLY A 83 2.81 -6.98 -14.15
CA GLY A 83 3.43 -7.64 -13.00
C GLY A 83 4.42 -6.75 -12.26
N SER A 84 4.69 -7.10 -11.01
CA SER A 84 5.63 -6.40 -10.14
C SER A 84 6.06 -7.29 -8.97
N ARG A 85 7.03 -6.80 -8.18
CA ARG A 85 7.36 -7.43 -6.90
C ARG A 85 6.12 -7.54 -5.99
N LEU A 86 5.34 -6.47 -5.90
CA LEU A 86 4.14 -6.43 -5.06
C LEU A 86 3.11 -7.50 -5.46
N THR A 87 2.81 -7.62 -6.75
CA THR A 87 1.82 -8.59 -7.25
C THR A 87 2.28 -10.05 -7.09
N SER A 88 3.60 -10.28 -7.04
CA SER A 88 4.15 -11.59 -6.70
C SER A 88 3.92 -11.95 -5.22
N LEU A 89 3.89 -10.96 -4.33
CA LEU A 89 3.63 -11.16 -2.90
C LEU A 89 2.17 -11.53 -2.61
N TYR A 90 1.21 -11.04 -3.40
CA TYR A 90 -0.23 -11.36 -3.23
C TYR A 90 -0.50 -12.87 -3.25
N ARG A 91 0.28 -13.63 -4.02
CA ARG A 91 0.16 -15.09 -4.09
C ARG A 91 0.43 -15.79 -2.76
N ARG A 92 1.22 -15.19 -1.85
CA ARG A 92 1.50 -15.76 -0.52
C ARG A 92 0.26 -15.84 0.36
N ILE A 93 -0.69 -14.92 0.14
CA ILE A 93 -1.97 -14.88 0.84
C ILE A 93 -3.12 -15.42 -0.02
N GLY A 94 -2.80 -16.12 -1.13
CA GLY A 94 -3.79 -16.73 -2.01
C GLY A 94 -4.55 -15.75 -2.93
N VAL A 95 -4.15 -14.48 -2.99
CA VAL A 95 -4.82 -13.48 -3.83
C VAL A 95 -4.33 -13.57 -5.28
N ASP A 96 -5.28 -13.73 -6.21
CA ASP A 96 -5.05 -13.80 -7.66
C ASP A 96 -5.90 -12.80 -8.46
N THR A 97 -6.85 -12.12 -7.80
CA THR A 97 -7.76 -11.15 -8.39
C THR A 97 -7.57 -9.81 -7.69
N PHE A 98 -7.08 -8.81 -8.42
CA PHE A 98 -6.72 -7.50 -7.88
C PHE A 98 -6.75 -6.42 -8.99
N SER A 99 -6.86 -5.16 -8.58
CA SER A 99 -6.91 -3.98 -9.44
C SER A 99 -5.68 -3.08 -9.26
N PRO A 100 -5.41 -2.15 -10.19
CA PRO A 100 -4.36 -1.13 -10.00
C PRO A 100 -4.56 -0.33 -8.70
N SER A 101 -5.82 0.03 -8.39
CA SER A 101 -6.17 0.77 -7.17
C SER A 101 -5.86 0.00 -5.89
N ASP A 102 -6.05 -1.32 -5.87
CA ASP A 102 -5.70 -2.13 -4.70
C ASP A 102 -4.20 -2.01 -4.42
N GLY A 103 -3.36 -2.17 -5.45
CA GLY A 103 -1.91 -2.07 -5.31
C GLY A 103 -1.44 -0.68 -4.90
N VAL A 104 -2.01 0.39 -5.49
CA VAL A 104 -1.68 1.77 -5.11
C VAL A 104 -2.08 2.04 -3.66
N CYS A 105 -3.25 1.59 -3.21
CA CYS A 105 -3.70 1.77 -1.83
C CYS A 105 -2.82 1.00 -0.83
N ILE A 106 -2.44 -0.24 -1.13
CA ILE A 106 -1.51 -1.05 -0.31
C ILE A 106 -0.17 -0.33 -0.17
N LEU A 107 0.42 0.13 -1.28
CA LEU A 107 1.71 0.82 -1.27
C LEU A 107 1.65 2.13 -0.49
N LYS A 108 0.60 2.93 -0.69
CA LYS A 108 0.43 4.20 0.03
C LYS A 108 0.15 4.00 1.52
N CYS A 109 -0.60 2.96 1.89
CA CYS A 109 -0.82 2.59 3.28
C CYS A 109 0.52 2.20 3.95
N CYS A 110 1.29 1.30 3.33
CA CYS A 110 2.61 0.93 3.82
C CYS A 110 3.56 2.13 3.91
N ALA A 111 3.52 3.05 2.94
CA ALA A 111 4.30 4.29 2.99
C ALA A 111 3.92 5.18 4.20
N ARG A 112 2.63 5.30 4.54
CA ARG A 112 2.19 6.01 5.75
C ARG A 112 2.70 5.33 7.02
N MET A 113 2.61 4.01 7.10
CA MET A 113 3.15 3.23 8.22
C MET A 113 4.66 3.46 8.38
N TRP A 114 5.41 3.51 7.28
CA TRP A 114 6.85 3.79 7.27
C TRP A 114 7.21 5.21 7.71
N ILE A 115 6.45 6.21 7.29
CA ILE A 115 6.64 7.59 7.78
C ILE A 115 6.44 7.62 9.29
N GLN A 116 5.33 7.08 9.79
CA GLN A 116 5.03 7.09 11.23
C GLN A 116 6.04 6.29 12.06
N GLU A 117 6.56 5.17 11.53
CA GLU A 117 7.67 4.42 12.14
C GLU A 117 8.88 5.32 12.32
N SER A 118 9.32 5.99 11.24
CA SER A 118 10.50 6.84 11.29
C SER A 118 10.35 8.07 12.19
N GLU A 119 9.14 8.66 12.28
CA GLU A 119 8.87 9.77 13.19
C GLU A 119 8.94 9.34 14.66
N ARG A 120 8.47 8.12 14.98
CA ARG A 120 8.59 7.56 16.34
C ARG A 120 10.05 7.30 16.72
N GLU A 121 10.85 6.81 15.77
CA GLU A 121 12.29 6.58 15.98
C GLU A 121 13.06 7.89 16.20
N GLU A 122 12.75 8.94 15.42
CA GLU A 122 13.35 10.27 15.58
C GLU A 122 13.03 10.90 16.96
N VAL A 123 11.79 10.74 17.45
CA VAL A 123 11.40 11.22 18.79
C VAL A 123 12.05 10.42 19.91
N ALA A 124 12.20 9.11 19.74
CA ALA A 124 12.86 8.25 20.71
C ALA A 124 14.36 8.61 20.84
N ASP A 125 15.05 8.87 19.72
CA ASP A 125 16.46 9.28 19.72
C ASP A 125 16.66 10.66 20.37
N ALA A 126 15.76 11.62 20.07
CA ALA A 126 15.77 12.95 20.67
C ALA A 126 15.45 12.97 22.19
N SER A 127 14.80 11.92 22.71
CA SER A 127 14.47 11.81 24.15
C SER A 127 15.58 11.15 24.98
N VAL A 128 16.63 10.65 24.34
CA VAL A 128 17.78 9.98 24.97
C VAL A 128 19.03 10.89 25.01
N GLN A 129 18.97 12.08 24.38
CA GLN A 129 19.98 13.14 24.43
C GLN A 129 19.68 14.17 25.52
#